data_AF-A0A966XQ64-F1
#
_entry.id   AF-A0A966XQ64-F1
#
_cell.length_a   1.000
_cell.length_b   1.000
_cell.length_c   1.000
_cell.angle_alpha   90.00
_cell.angle_beta   90.00
_cell.angle_gamma   90.00
#
_symmetry.space_group_name_H-M   'P 1'
#
loop_
_entity.id
_entity.type
_entity.pdbx_description
1 polymer ?
#
loop_
_entity_poly.entity_id
_entity_poly.type
_entity_poly.pdbx_seq_one_letter_code
_entity_poly.pdbx_strand_id
1 'polypeptide(L)'
;MSNFIMTERDELLQIISDMNKDINGVRPSLAPFNSMSETELKAEVERLQPLLDEAIAHEQMIDAVCITRFNDEVATFIQQGAANRSTAIRWMLQAQGYDETPEDADFICYNNGINPFIPAGKEIFEEVEAAIEQLSN
;
A
#
# COMPACT_ATOMS: atom_id res chain seq x y z
N MET A 1 34.00 10.48 -17.33
CA MET A 1 32.98 9.74 -16.55
C MET A 1 33.02 8.32 -17.07
N SER A 2 33.29 7.34 -16.21
CA SER A 2 33.30 5.93 -16.63
C SER A 2 31.85 5.50 -16.85
N ASN A 3 31.51 5.02 -18.05
CA ASN A 3 30.23 4.35 -18.27
C ASN A 3 30.27 3.05 -17.47
N PHE A 4 29.52 3.00 -16.38
CA PHE A 4 29.30 1.75 -15.65
C PHE A 4 28.35 0.91 -16.50
N ILE A 5 28.88 -0.14 -17.13
CA ILE A 5 28.05 -1.11 -17.84
C ILE A 5 27.52 -2.05 -16.77
N MET A 6 26.20 -1.99 -16.57
CA MET A 6 25.49 -2.92 -15.71
C MET A 6 25.61 -4.34 -16.28
N THR A 7 26.07 -5.29 -15.47
CA THR A 7 26.19 -6.70 -15.89
C THR A 7 24.88 -7.46 -15.62
N GLU A 8 24.60 -8.49 -16.39
CA GLU A 8 23.43 -9.38 -16.17
C GLU A 8 23.41 -9.94 -14.74
N ARG A 9 24.60 -10.20 -14.18
CA ARG A 9 24.75 -10.62 -12.79
C ARG A 9 24.22 -9.59 -11.80
N ASP A 10 24.61 -8.31 -11.91
CA ASP A 10 24.16 -7.33 -10.92
C ASP A 10 22.66 -6.99 -11.09
N GLU A 11 22.09 -7.19 -12.28
CA GLU A 11 20.63 -7.13 -12.48
C GLU A 11 19.92 -8.24 -11.70
N LEU A 12 20.41 -9.48 -11.79
CA LEU A 12 19.84 -10.61 -11.04
C LEU A 12 19.94 -10.40 -9.52
N LEU A 13 21.06 -9.87 -9.03
CA LEU A 13 21.21 -9.55 -7.60
C LEU A 13 20.24 -8.46 -7.14
N GLN A 14 20.01 -7.45 -7.98
CA GLN A 14 19.03 -6.40 -7.70
C GLN A 14 17.61 -6.97 -7.66
N ILE A 15 17.24 -7.83 -8.62
CA ILE A 15 15.94 -8.51 -8.65
C ILE A 15 15.74 -9.34 -7.37
N ILE A 16 16.71 -10.18 -6.99
CA ILE A 16 16.62 -10.99 -5.77
C ILE A 16 16.44 -10.11 -4.53
N SER A 17 17.15 -8.97 -4.47
CA SER A 17 17.03 -8.00 -3.37
C SER A 17 15.64 -7.37 -3.30
N ASP A 18 15.07 -6.97 -4.45
CA ASP A 18 13.73 -6.41 -4.57
C ASP A 18 12.67 -7.44 -4.18
N MET A 19 12.72 -8.65 -4.76
CA MET A 19 11.77 -9.72 -4.44
C MET A 19 11.77 -10.07 -2.95
N ASN A 20 12.94 -10.16 -2.31
CA ASN A 20 12.98 -10.42 -0.87
C ASN A 20 12.44 -9.26 -0.04
N LYS A 21 12.57 -8.02 -0.50
CA LYS A 21 11.96 -6.86 0.15
C LYS A 21 10.44 -6.96 0.09
N ASP A 22 9.89 -7.34 -1.06
CA ASP A 22 8.45 -7.44 -1.24
C ASP A 22 7.88 -8.65 -0.48
N ILE A 23 8.59 -9.78 -0.44
CA ILE A 23 8.16 -10.99 0.30
C ILE A 23 8.30 -10.83 1.82
N ASN A 24 9.44 -10.34 2.30
CA ASN A 24 9.80 -10.37 3.73
C ASN A 24 9.80 -8.98 4.40
N GLY A 25 9.57 -7.91 3.65
CA GLY A 25 9.68 -6.53 4.12
C GLY A 25 11.12 -6.01 4.28
N VAL A 26 12.14 -6.84 4.03
CA VAL A 26 13.56 -6.49 4.27
C VAL A 26 14.44 -6.96 3.12
N ARG A 27 15.36 -6.09 2.70
CA ARG A 27 16.40 -6.45 1.72
C ARG A 27 17.47 -7.34 2.37
N PRO A 28 17.80 -8.49 1.79
CA PRO A 28 18.83 -9.37 2.31
C PRO A 28 20.22 -8.78 2.06
N SER A 29 21.20 -9.23 2.83
CA SER A 29 22.60 -9.01 2.46
C SER A 29 22.90 -9.71 1.14
N LEU A 30 23.62 -9.05 0.23
CA LEU A 30 24.05 -9.67 -1.03
C LEU A 30 25.26 -10.61 -0.87
N ALA A 31 25.90 -10.63 0.30
CA ALA A 31 27.10 -11.43 0.55
C ALA A 31 26.94 -12.94 0.27
N PRO A 32 25.81 -13.60 0.61
CA PRO A 32 25.60 -15.02 0.29
C PRO A 32 25.56 -15.30 -1.22
N PHE A 33 25.02 -14.36 -2.01
CA PHE A 33 24.81 -14.51 -3.45
C PHE A 33 26.08 -14.23 -4.27
N ASN A 34 27.09 -13.58 -3.69
CA ASN A 34 28.37 -13.31 -4.35
C ASN A 34 29.08 -14.57 -4.84
N SER A 35 28.88 -15.70 -4.16
CA SER A 35 29.49 -17.00 -4.51
C SER A 35 28.72 -17.80 -5.56
N MET A 36 27.46 -17.42 -5.85
CA MET A 36 26.60 -18.12 -6.80
C MET A 36 26.97 -17.79 -8.25
N SER A 37 26.84 -18.75 -9.15
CA SER A 37 26.88 -18.55 -10.60
C SER A 37 25.61 -17.84 -11.10
N GLU A 38 25.64 -17.29 -12.32
CA GLU A 38 24.46 -16.67 -12.94
C GLU A 38 23.28 -17.65 -13.09
N THR A 39 23.57 -18.93 -13.33
CA THR A 39 22.53 -19.97 -13.41
C THR A 39 21.87 -20.21 -12.06
N GLU A 40 22.65 -20.21 -10.97
CA GLU A 40 22.12 -20.33 -9.60
C GLU A 40 21.32 -19.09 -9.19
N LEU A 41 21.74 -17.89 -9.61
CA LEU A 41 20.97 -16.66 -9.38
C LEU A 41 19.62 -16.68 -10.11
N LYS A 42 19.58 -17.17 -11.36
CA LYS A 42 18.33 -17.35 -12.10
C LYS A 42 17.40 -18.36 -11.42
N ALA A 43 17.95 -19.48 -10.96
CA ALA A 43 17.19 -20.47 -10.21
C ALA A 43 16.63 -19.90 -8.89
N GLU A 44 17.36 -19.00 -8.23
CA GLU A 44 16.87 -18.32 -7.03
C GLU A 44 15.72 -17.36 -7.33
N VAL A 45 15.79 -16.60 -8.43
CA VAL A 45 14.67 -15.76 -8.89
C VAL A 45 13.43 -16.63 -9.15
N GLU A 46 13.57 -17.74 -9.87
CA GLU A 46 12.47 -18.68 -10.13
C GLU A 46 11.90 -19.27 -8.83
N ARG A 47 12.75 -19.54 -7.84
CA ARG A 47 12.33 -20.04 -6.52
C ARG A 47 11.53 -18.98 -5.74
N LEU A 48 11.89 -17.70 -5.86
CA LEU A 48 11.23 -16.59 -5.18
C LEU A 48 9.90 -16.18 -5.84
N GLN A 49 9.74 -16.43 -7.14
CA GLN A 49 8.55 -16.01 -7.90
C GLN A 49 7.22 -16.43 -7.26
N PRO A 50 6.96 -17.71 -6.91
CA PRO A 50 5.69 -18.10 -6.30
C PRO A 50 5.45 -17.46 -4.92
N LEU A 51 6.53 -17.16 -4.17
CA LEU A 51 6.42 -16.48 -2.87
C LEU A 51 6.05 -15.01 -3.06
N LEU A 52 6.59 -14.37 -4.11
CA LEU A 52 6.23 -13.01 -4.49
C LEU A 52 4.76 -12.95 -4.93
N ASP A 53 4.31 -13.89 -5.75
CA ASP A 53 2.92 -13.97 -6.22
C ASP A 53 1.96 -14.11 -5.03
N GLU A 54 2.31 -14.93 -4.03
CA GLU A 54 1.54 -15.07 -2.78
C GLU A 54 1.51 -13.77 -1.97
N ALA A 55 2.66 -13.10 -1.81
CA ALA A 55 2.75 -11.83 -1.10
C ALA A 55 1.89 -10.74 -1.76
N ILE A 56 1.96 -10.60 -3.08
CA ILE A 56 1.15 -9.64 -3.85
C ILE A 56 -0.34 -9.97 -3.71
N ALA A 57 -0.73 -11.24 -3.83
CA ALA A 57 -2.13 -11.64 -3.68
C ALA A 57 -2.65 -11.36 -2.26
N HIS A 58 -1.81 -11.56 -1.25
CA HIS A 58 -2.15 -11.24 0.14
C HIS A 58 -2.33 -9.73 0.33
N GLU A 59 -1.41 -8.90 -0.17
CA GLU A 59 -1.54 -7.43 -0.11
C GLU A 59 -2.83 -6.94 -0.80
N GLN A 60 -3.13 -7.44 -2.00
CA GLN A 60 -4.38 -7.11 -2.71
C GLN A 60 -5.63 -7.50 -1.92
N MET A 61 -5.60 -8.66 -1.25
CA MET A 61 -6.70 -9.10 -0.40
C MET A 61 -6.88 -8.18 0.82
N ILE A 62 -5.79 -7.77 1.47
CA ILE A 62 -5.84 -6.83 2.59
C ILE A 62 -6.38 -5.48 2.14
N ASP A 63 -5.89 -4.94 1.03
CA ASP A 63 -6.37 -3.69 0.46
C ASP A 63 -7.89 -3.75 0.18
N ALA A 64 -8.37 -4.84 -0.43
CA ALA A 64 -9.79 -5.05 -0.69
C ALA A 64 -10.64 -5.13 0.59
N VAL A 65 -10.13 -5.79 1.64
CA VAL A 65 -10.80 -5.88 2.95
C VAL A 65 -10.88 -4.52 3.62
N CYS A 66 -9.78 -3.75 3.62
CA CYS A 66 -9.75 -2.40 4.20
C CYS A 66 -10.70 -1.45 3.47
N ILE A 67 -10.71 -1.47 2.14
CA ILE A 67 -11.64 -0.69 1.32
C ILE A 67 -13.10 -1.07 1.62
N THR A 68 -13.40 -2.37 1.72
CA THR A 68 -14.74 -2.85 2.03
C THR A 68 -15.18 -2.39 3.42
N ARG A 69 -14.33 -2.57 4.42
CA ARG A 69 -14.58 -2.13 5.80
C ARG A 69 -14.88 -0.63 5.87
N PHE A 70 -14.06 0.19 5.21
CA PHE A 70 -14.25 1.63 5.16
C PHE A 70 -15.61 1.99 4.54
N ASN A 71 -15.95 1.38 3.42
CA ASN A 71 -17.22 1.62 2.74
C ASN A 71 -18.44 1.18 3.56
N ASP A 72 -18.35 0.05 4.25
CA ASP A 72 -19.41 -0.45 5.14
C ASP A 72 -19.63 0.47 6.34
N GLU A 73 -18.55 1.02 6.91
CA GLU A 73 -18.63 1.98 8.00
C GLU A 73 -19.29 3.29 7.53
N VAL A 74 -18.86 3.84 6.39
CA VAL A 74 -19.51 5.00 5.76
C VAL A 74 -21.00 4.72 5.47
N ALA A 75 -21.34 3.54 4.95
CA ALA A 75 -22.73 3.15 4.70
C ALA A 75 -23.57 3.10 5.98
N THR A 76 -22.96 2.71 7.11
CA THR A 76 -23.62 2.72 8.42
C THR A 76 -24.03 4.13 8.83
N PHE A 77 -23.16 5.13 8.64
CA PHE A 77 -23.50 6.52 8.94
C PHE A 77 -24.54 7.11 7.99
N ILE A 78 -24.57 6.68 6.71
CA ILE A 78 -25.66 7.01 5.78
C ILE A 78 -27.00 6.46 6.30
N GLN A 79 -27.03 5.20 6.76
CA GLN A 79 -28.24 4.60 7.33
C GLN A 79 -28.72 5.30 8.61
N GLN A 80 -27.79 5.88 9.37
CA GLN A 80 -28.09 6.67 10.57
C GLN A 80 -28.60 8.08 10.26
N GLY A 81 -28.61 8.50 9.00
CA GLY A 81 -29.21 9.75 8.55
C GLY A 81 -28.25 10.78 7.97
N ALA A 82 -26.99 10.41 7.68
CA ALA A 82 -26.10 11.31 6.95
C ALA A 82 -26.66 11.59 5.55
N ALA A 83 -26.75 12.87 5.19
CA ALA A 83 -27.41 13.32 3.96
C ALA A 83 -26.67 12.89 2.68
N ASN A 84 -25.35 12.70 2.77
CA ASN A 84 -24.49 12.28 1.68
C ASN A 84 -23.23 11.61 2.22
N ARG A 85 -22.43 11.04 1.31
CA ARG A 85 -21.19 10.32 1.62
C ARG A 85 -20.16 11.19 2.35
N SER A 86 -19.97 12.45 1.96
CA SER A 86 -19.07 13.40 2.66
C SER A 86 -19.46 13.58 4.14
N THR A 87 -20.75 13.79 4.40
CA THR A 87 -21.29 13.92 5.77
C THR A 87 -21.10 12.63 6.57
N ALA A 88 -21.28 11.47 5.92
CA ALA A 88 -21.09 10.18 6.55
C ALA A 88 -19.62 9.91 6.90
N ILE A 89 -18.70 10.18 5.98
CA ILE A 89 -17.25 10.11 6.22
C ILE A 89 -16.89 11.03 7.39
N ARG A 90 -17.39 12.26 7.40
CA ARG A 90 -17.17 13.19 8.51
C ARG A 90 -17.60 12.62 9.86
N TRP A 91 -18.85 12.16 9.97
CA TRP A 91 -19.36 11.58 11.23
C TRP A 91 -18.56 10.36 11.67
N MET A 92 -18.11 9.54 10.71
CA MET A 92 -17.20 8.43 10.97
C MET A 92 -15.87 8.91 11.55
N LEU A 93 -15.23 9.91 10.96
CA LEU A 93 -13.96 10.47 11.44
C LEU A 93 -14.09 11.06 12.85
N GLN A 94 -15.18 11.79 13.12
CA GLN A 94 -15.50 12.30 14.45
C GLN A 94 -15.68 11.16 15.47
N ALA A 95 -16.36 10.08 15.08
CA ALA A 95 -16.56 8.91 15.93
C ALA A 95 -15.25 8.16 16.20
N GLN A 96 -14.31 8.19 15.25
CA GLN A 96 -12.95 7.63 15.38
C GLN A 96 -12.02 8.55 16.22
N GLY A 97 -12.45 9.77 16.54
CA GLY A 97 -11.73 10.70 17.41
C GLY A 97 -10.67 11.54 16.69
N TYR A 98 -10.77 11.72 15.37
CA TYR A 98 -9.89 12.62 14.63
C TYR A 98 -10.35 14.07 14.79
N ASP A 99 -9.40 14.95 15.09
CA ASP A 99 -9.58 16.39 14.92
C ASP A 99 -9.50 16.66 13.42
N GLU A 100 -10.58 17.16 12.82
CA GLU A 100 -10.79 17.21 11.38
C GLU A 100 -9.93 18.29 10.69
N THR A 101 -8.60 18.19 10.79
CA THR A 101 -7.67 19.13 10.16
C THR A 101 -7.24 18.63 8.77
N PRO A 102 -7.18 19.50 7.74
CA PRO A 102 -6.85 19.08 6.36
C PRO A 102 -5.51 18.36 6.21
N GLU A 103 -4.56 18.61 7.12
CA GLU A 103 -3.24 17.97 7.11
C GLU A 103 -3.29 16.49 7.53
N ASP A 104 -4.43 16.00 8.05
CA ASP A 104 -4.58 14.66 8.60
C ASP A 104 -5.15 13.63 7.62
N ALA A 105 -5.50 13.99 6.37
CA ALA A 105 -6.10 13.05 5.41
C ALA A 105 -5.22 11.82 5.15
N ASP A 106 -3.90 12.01 5.01
CA ASP A 106 -2.91 10.93 4.89
C ASP A 106 -2.90 10.03 6.13
N PHE A 107 -2.92 10.63 7.32
CA PHE A 107 -2.89 9.92 8.59
C PHE A 107 -4.19 9.12 8.83
N ILE A 108 -5.33 9.71 8.50
CA ILE A 108 -6.66 9.11 8.58
C ILE A 108 -6.75 7.90 7.64
N CYS A 109 -6.30 8.05 6.39
CA CYS A 109 -6.29 6.96 5.42
C CYS A 109 -5.37 5.83 5.87
N TYR A 110 -4.17 6.16 6.36
CA TYR A 110 -3.23 5.19 6.93
C TYR A 110 -3.86 4.38 8.07
N ASN A 111 -4.48 5.04 9.06
CA ASN A 111 -5.10 4.35 10.20
C ASN A 111 -6.32 3.51 9.81
N ASN A 112 -7.02 3.89 8.74
CA ASN A 112 -8.11 3.11 8.16
C ASN A 112 -7.62 1.99 7.22
N GLY A 113 -6.30 1.85 7.02
CA GLY A 113 -5.69 0.84 6.15
C GLY A 113 -5.91 1.11 4.66
N ILE A 114 -6.15 2.37 4.28
CA ILE A 114 -6.36 2.79 2.90
C ILE A 114 -5.02 3.14 2.27
N ASN A 115 -4.69 2.44 1.19
CA ASN A 115 -3.50 2.69 0.40
C ASN A 115 -3.80 3.69 -0.73
N PRO A 116 -3.29 4.95 -0.69
CA PRO A 116 -3.61 5.97 -1.68
C PRO A 116 -2.93 5.75 -3.04
N PHE A 117 -2.01 4.79 -3.14
CA PHE A 117 -1.26 4.51 -4.36
C PHE A 117 -1.96 3.53 -5.30
N ILE A 118 -3.04 2.89 -4.85
CA ILE A 118 -3.93 2.08 -5.70
C ILE A 118 -5.14 2.91 -6.14
N PRO A 119 -5.72 2.70 -7.34
CA PRO A 119 -6.80 3.53 -7.86
C PRO A 119 -8.00 3.67 -6.89
N ALA A 120 -8.48 2.56 -6.33
CA ALA A 120 -9.63 2.58 -5.43
C ALA A 120 -9.34 3.27 -4.09
N GLY A 121 -8.11 3.13 -3.57
CA GLY A 121 -7.71 3.83 -2.34
C GLY A 121 -7.46 5.32 -2.59
N LYS A 122 -6.99 5.70 -3.77
CA LYS A 122 -6.87 7.11 -4.18
C LYS A 122 -8.22 7.82 -4.23
N GLU A 123 -9.24 7.16 -4.76
CA GLU A 123 -10.61 7.69 -4.77
C GLU A 123 -11.11 7.96 -3.34
N ILE A 124 -10.90 7.01 -2.42
CA ILE A 124 -11.26 7.19 -1.00
C ILE A 124 -10.46 8.33 -0.36
N PHE A 125 -9.16 8.43 -0.66
CA PHE A 125 -8.32 9.51 -0.15
C PHE A 125 -8.87 10.90 -0.56
N GLU A 126 -9.22 11.07 -1.83
CA GLU A 126 -9.81 12.32 -2.34
C GLU A 126 -11.17 12.63 -1.67
N GLU A 127 -11.99 11.60 -1.39
CA GLU A 127 -13.25 11.76 -0.66
C GLU A 127 -13.04 12.20 0.80
N VAL A 128 -12.02 11.66 1.48
CA VAL A 128 -11.64 12.04 2.84
C VAL A 128 -11.13 13.47 2.88
N GLU A 129 -10.23 13.84 1.97
CA GLU A 129 -9.72 15.21 1.84
C GLU A 129 -10.86 16.21 1.63
N ALA A 130 -11.75 15.93 0.66
CA ALA A 130 -12.90 16.78 0.39
C ALA A 130 -13.89 16.89 1.57
N ALA A 131 -14.06 15.81 2.36
CA ALA A 131 -14.93 15.81 3.53
C ALA A 131 -14.39 16.71 4.65
N ILE A 132 -13.06 16.76 4.80
CA ILE A 132 -12.34 17.58 5.78
C ILE A 132 -12.29 19.05 5.35
N GLU A 133 -12.00 19.36 4.08
CA GLU A 133 -11.96 20.74 3.58
C GLU A 133 -13.29 21.49 3.76
N GLN A 134 -14.42 20.79 3.66
CA GLN A 134 -15.76 21.34 3.90
C GLN A 134 -16.01 21.81 5.35
N LEU A 135 -15.08 21.63 6.29
CA LEU A 135 -15.14 22.17 7.66
C LEU A 135 -14.36 23.46 7.85
N SER A 136 -13.40 23.74 6.96
CA SER A 136 -12.53 24.92 7.05
C SER A 136 -13.14 26.18 6.44
N ASN A 137 -14.36 26.09 5.89
CA ASN A 137 -15.15 27.18 5.29
C ASN A 137 -16.45 27.42 6.08
#